data_AF-A0A7J5EIK6-F1
#
_entry.id   AF-A0A7J5EIK6-F1
#
_cell.length_a   1.000
_cell.length_b   1.000
_cell.length_c   1.000
_cell.angle_alpha   90.00
_cell.angle_beta   90.00
_cell.angle_gamma   90.00
#
_symmetry.space_group_name_H-M   'P 1'
#
loop_
_entity.id
_entity.type
_entity.pdbx_description
1 polymer ?
#
loop_
_entity_poly.entity_id
_entity_poly.type
_entity_poly.pdbx_seq_one_letter_code
_entity_poly.pdbx_strand_id
1 'polypeptide(L)'
;MPLVLVSNNSELLRHLAAPTFRRLELEQKVASNGEEAWAMFELHKPPIALLDAEMAGITGYQLAEKIKAAAPATRVVLVIGKRLSGEQMRKVGACGCDEVLVAPMSADELYDVVAIQLGKPRRGAERYRTEILSEGKPLDAIITNLSVDGVRIVSKTPVAEGATLAVRITPEDGTGAVDIPAKAVWTQAATSSSGGHKTVVGAEYPNLDERAREVLARLTQWEIVHETQRIRVVLKGDFTEATRFDELLHSMVGRVDFDMAQVRYMNSLGVRAWCEFLRAAPIQGYEFHACSVPFVLQASMVEDVVGRGTVTSFFAPYHCSTCDH
;
A
#
# COMPACT_ATOMS: atom_id res chain seq x y z
N MET A 1 9.40 -25.19 -4.79
CA MET A 1 8.06 -24.57 -4.66
C MET A 1 7.68 -24.59 -3.19
N PRO A 2 7.44 -23.44 -2.52
CA PRO A 2 6.94 -23.45 -1.15
C PRO A 2 5.56 -24.11 -1.09
N LEU A 3 5.40 -25.02 -0.13
CA LEU A 3 4.13 -25.68 0.14
C LEU A 3 3.21 -24.75 0.92
N VAL A 4 1.95 -24.67 0.51
CA VAL A 4 0.91 -23.85 1.15
C VAL A 4 -0.22 -24.78 1.55
N LEU A 5 -0.51 -24.84 2.85
CA LEU A 5 -1.74 -25.45 3.34
C LEU A 5 -2.88 -24.44 3.17
N VAL A 6 -3.98 -24.85 2.56
CA VAL A 6 -5.11 -23.96 2.25
C VAL A 6 -6.40 -24.64 2.73
N SER A 7 -7.30 -23.90 3.37
CA SER A 7 -8.66 -24.40 3.57
C SER A 7 -9.41 -24.51 2.24
N ASN A 8 -10.43 -25.36 2.19
CA ASN A 8 -11.26 -25.54 1.00
C ASN A 8 -12.25 -24.38 0.80
N ASN A 9 -11.71 -23.17 0.61
CA ASN A 9 -12.44 -21.95 0.35
C ASN A 9 -12.37 -21.61 -1.14
N SER A 10 -13.52 -21.51 -1.80
CA SER A 10 -13.61 -21.27 -3.24
C SER A 10 -13.00 -19.95 -3.69
N GLU A 11 -13.05 -18.91 -2.84
CA GLU A 11 -12.43 -17.62 -3.10
C GLU A 11 -10.90 -17.70 -3.03
N LEU A 12 -10.34 -18.30 -1.95
CA LEU A 12 -8.90 -18.55 -1.85
C LEU A 12 -8.39 -19.35 -3.05
N LEU A 13 -9.03 -20.48 -3.37
CA LEU A 13 -8.61 -21.36 -4.45
C LEU A 13 -8.68 -20.65 -5.81
N ARG A 14 -9.73 -19.87 -6.06
CA ARG A 14 -9.88 -19.07 -7.28
C ARG A 14 -8.75 -18.03 -7.41
N HIS A 15 -8.41 -17.33 -6.32
CA HIS A 15 -7.34 -16.34 -6.34
C HIS A 15 -5.96 -16.99 -6.51
N LEU A 16 -5.67 -18.07 -5.78
CA LEU A 16 -4.41 -18.82 -5.90
C LEU A 16 -4.20 -19.45 -7.28
N ALA A 17 -5.28 -19.75 -8.01
CA ALA A 17 -5.23 -20.23 -9.40
C ALA A 17 -5.02 -19.09 -10.43
N ALA A 18 -5.16 -17.83 -10.04
CA ALA A 18 -5.04 -16.71 -10.95
C ALA A 18 -3.60 -16.58 -11.51
N PRO A 19 -3.41 -16.11 -12.76
CA PRO A 19 -2.08 -15.96 -13.38
C PRO A 19 -1.07 -15.18 -12.51
N THR A 20 -1.57 -14.21 -11.74
CA THR A 20 -0.84 -13.44 -10.74
C THR A 20 0.01 -14.30 -9.79
N PHE A 21 -0.53 -15.41 -9.30
CA PHE A 21 0.11 -16.25 -8.30
C PHE A 21 1.16 -17.22 -8.88
N ARG A 22 1.26 -17.34 -10.22
CA ARG A 22 2.28 -18.18 -10.86
C ARG A 22 3.70 -17.77 -10.48
N ARG A 23 3.93 -16.48 -10.25
CA ARG A 23 5.25 -15.92 -9.84
C ARG A 23 5.71 -16.40 -8.44
N LEU A 24 4.77 -16.81 -7.59
CA LEU A 24 5.10 -17.30 -6.24
C LEU A 24 5.47 -18.79 -6.23
N GLU A 25 5.22 -19.50 -7.34
CA GLU A 25 5.55 -20.93 -7.51
C GLU A 25 5.05 -21.80 -6.34
N LEU A 26 3.81 -21.58 -5.92
CA LEU A 26 3.22 -22.25 -4.75
C LEU A 26 2.76 -23.67 -5.11
N GLU A 27 3.01 -24.63 -4.22
CA GLU A 27 2.35 -25.95 -4.25
C GLU A 27 1.24 -25.96 -3.19
N GLN A 28 -0.01 -26.25 -3.57
CA GLN A 28 -1.16 -26.18 -2.67
C GLN A 28 -1.51 -27.57 -2.11
N LYS A 29 -1.78 -27.63 -0.80
CA LYS A 29 -2.46 -28.76 -0.13
C LYS A 29 -3.76 -28.23 0.43
N VAL A 30 -4.88 -28.71 -0.09
CA VAL A 30 -6.21 -28.23 0.27
C VAL A 30 -6.82 -29.15 1.32
N ALA A 31 -7.23 -28.60 2.45
CA ALA A 31 -7.91 -29.32 3.53
C ALA A 31 -9.37 -28.90 3.63
N SER A 32 -10.27 -29.86 3.80
CA SER A 32 -11.72 -29.63 3.85
C SER A 32 -12.23 -29.32 5.26
N ASN A 33 -11.45 -29.57 6.30
CA ASN A 33 -11.76 -29.29 7.69
C ASN A 33 -10.48 -29.15 8.53
N GLY A 34 -10.64 -28.78 9.81
CA GLY A 34 -9.51 -28.52 10.69
C GLY A 34 -8.67 -29.75 11.06
N GLU A 35 -9.30 -30.93 11.16
CA GLU A 35 -8.61 -32.20 11.44
C GLU A 35 -7.70 -32.62 10.28
N GLU A 36 -8.22 -32.55 9.05
CA GLU A 36 -7.46 -32.80 7.83
C GLU A 36 -6.32 -31.79 7.68
N ALA A 37 -6.59 -30.51 7.95
CA ALA A 37 -5.58 -29.46 7.90
C ALA A 37 -4.45 -29.71 8.91
N TRP A 38 -4.78 -30.14 10.13
CA TRP A 38 -3.79 -30.52 11.14
C TRP A 38 -2.96 -31.73 10.69
N ALA A 39 -3.60 -32.79 10.19
CA ALA A 39 -2.88 -33.97 9.70
C ALA A 39 -1.94 -33.64 8.54
N MET A 40 -2.38 -32.79 7.60
CA MET A 40 -1.55 -32.31 6.50
C MET A 40 -0.38 -31.45 6.98
N PHE A 41 -0.61 -30.59 7.98
CA PHE A 41 0.46 -29.81 8.60
C PHE A 41 1.49 -30.71 9.29
N GLU A 42 1.06 -31.72 10.04
CA GLU A 42 1.97 -32.65 10.72
C GLU A 42 2.82 -33.43 9.73
N LEU A 43 2.22 -33.86 8.62
CA LEU A 43 2.90 -34.63 7.58
C LEU A 43 3.90 -33.79 6.77
N HIS A 44 3.52 -32.58 6.36
CA HIS A 44 4.30 -31.83 5.37
C HIS A 44 5.05 -30.61 5.93
N LYS A 45 4.70 -30.13 7.13
CA LYS A 45 5.29 -28.96 7.79
C LYS A 45 5.44 -27.75 6.85
N PRO A 46 4.33 -27.27 6.24
CA PRO A 46 4.38 -26.16 5.29
C PRO A 46 4.90 -24.88 5.95
N PRO A 47 5.64 -24.02 5.21
CA PRO A 47 6.07 -22.72 5.69
C PRO A 47 4.91 -21.74 5.90
N ILE A 48 3.76 -21.95 5.25
CA ILE A 48 2.58 -21.09 5.38
C ILE A 48 1.27 -21.90 5.34
N ALA A 49 0.29 -21.46 6.13
CA ALA A 49 -1.08 -21.95 6.12
C ALA A 49 -2.07 -20.78 5.95
N LEU A 50 -2.99 -20.91 4.99
CA LEU A 50 -4.08 -19.98 4.70
C LEU A 50 -5.39 -20.65 5.09
N LEU A 51 -5.99 -20.26 6.21
CA LEU A 51 -7.06 -21.03 6.84
C LEU A 51 -8.29 -20.14 7.06
N ASP A 52 -9.48 -20.65 6.75
CA ASP A 52 -10.70 -20.03 7.27
C ASP A 52 -10.67 -20.05 8.80
N ALA A 53 -11.06 -18.94 9.41
CA ALA A 53 -11.13 -18.83 10.86
C ALA A 53 -12.24 -19.72 11.44
N GLU A 54 -13.36 -19.82 10.73
CA GLU A 54 -14.48 -20.71 11.05
C GLU A 54 -14.42 -21.94 10.15
N MET A 55 -14.17 -23.11 10.73
CA MET A 55 -14.16 -24.40 10.03
C MET A 55 -14.89 -25.45 10.87
N ALA A 56 -15.40 -26.50 10.22
CA ALA A 56 -15.93 -27.65 10.94
C ALA A 56 -14.81 -28.35 11.72
N GLY A 57 -15.14 -28.78 12.95
CA GLY A 57 -14.19 -29.44 13.83
C GLY A 57 -13.24 -28.44 14.49
N ILE A 58 -11.93 -28.61 14.27
CA ILE A 58 -10.93 -27.66 14.75
C ILE A 58 -11.07 -26.34 13.98
N THR A 59 -11.32 -25.25 14.70
CA THR A 59 -11.42 -23.90 14.10
C THR A 59 -10.06 -23.39 13.64
N GLY A 60 -10.03 -22.42 12.72
CA GLY A 60 -8.78 -21.79 12.27
C GLY A 60 -8.00 -21.15 13.42
N TYR A 61 -8.69 -20.56 14.41
CA TYR A 61 -8.05 -20.02 15.62
C TYR A 61 -7.30 -21.09 16.41
N GLN A 62 -7.97 -22.20 16.72
CA GLN A 62 -7.38 -23.31 17.46
C GLN A 62 -6.25 -23.98 16.67
N LEU A 63 -6.42 -24.08 15.35
CA LEU A 63 -5.39 -24.64 14.48
C LEU A 63 -4.15 -23.73 14.41
N ALA A 64 -4.33 -22.40 14.38
CA ALA A 64 -3.24 -21.44 14.46
C ALA A 64 -2.43 -21.63 15.76
N GLU A 65 -3.10 -21.73 16.92
CA GLU A 65 -2.44 -21.98 18.20
C GLU A 65 -1.63 -23.28 18.18
N LYS A 66 -2.22 -24.37 17.69
CA LYS A 66 -1.54 -25.67 17.57
C LYS A 66 -0.33 -25.61 16.64
N ILE A 67 -0.46 -24.95 15.48
CA ILE A 67 0.63 -24.77 14.52
C ILE A 67 1.75 -23.94 15.16
N LYS A 68 1.43 -22.83 15.81
CA LYS A 68 2.42 -21.95 16.44
C LYS A 68 3.15 -22.62 17.60
N ALA A 69 2.46 -23.45 18.38
CA ALA A 69 3.09 -24.24 19.42
C ALA A 69 4.05 -25.30 18.86
N ALA A 70 3.69 -25.95 17.75
CA ALA A 70 4.48 -27.03 17.15
C ALA A 70 5.62 -26.54 16.23
N ALA A 71 5.42 -25.43 15.51
CA ALA A 71 6.38 -24.83 14.59
C ALA A 71 6.18 -23.30 14.54
N PRO A 72 6.81 -22.54 15.46
CA PRO A 72 6.67 -21.08 15.53
C PRO A 72 7.01 -20.34 14.23
N ALA A 73 7.88 -20.92 13.40
CA ALA A 73 8.31 -20.37 12.12
C ALA A 73 7.26 -20.49 11.00
N THR A 74 6.30 -21.41 11.10
CA THR A 74 5.22 -21.51 10.10
C THR A 74 4.34 -20.27 10.21
N ARG A 75 4.09 -19.64 9.06
CA ARG A 75 3.18 -18.49 8.96
C ARG A 75 1.74 -18.95 8.88
N VAL A 76 0.85 -18.32 9.63
CA VAL A 76 -0.58 -18.62 9.63
C VAL A 76 -1.35 -17.35 9.31
N VAL A 77 -2.09 -17.39 8.20
CA VAL A 77 -3.00 -16.33 7.78
C VAL A 77 -4.42 -16.83 7.95
N LEU A 78 -5.23 -16.10 8.72
CA LEU A 78 -6.65 -16.43 8.92
C LEU A 78 -7.52 -15.64 7.96
N VAL A 79 -8.49 -16.31 7.33
CA VAL A 79 -9.54 -15.69 6.53
C VAL A 79 -10.81 -15.60 7.37
N ILE A 80 -11.33 -14.38 7.56
CA ILE A 80 -12.50 -14.10 8.37
C ILE A 80 -13.59 -13.47 7.49
N GLY A 81 -14.86 -13.72 7.77
CA GLY A 81 -15.95 -13.06 7.06
C GLY A 81 -16.06 -11.56 7.34
N LYS A 82 -16.89 -10.86 6.54
CA LYS A 82 -17.11 -9.39 6.58
C LYS A 82 -17.40 -8.74 7.94
N ARG A 83 -17.86 -9.51 8.95
CA ARG A 83 -18.22 -8.97 10.27
C ARG A 83 -17.38 -9.67 11.34
N LEU A 84 -16.55 -8.90 12.03
CA LEU A 84 -15.88 -9.36 13.24
C LEU A 84 -16.71 -8.99 14.47
N SER A 85 -17.07 -9.99 15.26
CA SER A 85 -17.57 -9.75 16.62
C SER A 85 -16.42 -9.45 17.58
N GLY A 86 -16.70 -8.78 18.70
CA GLY A 86 -15.71 -8.57 19.76
C GLY A 86 -15.17 -9.88 20.37
N GLU A 87 -15.87 -11.00 20.22
CA GLU A 87 -15.35 -12.33 20.56
C GLU A 87 -14.32 -12.81 19.54
N GLN A 88 -14.61 -12.66 18.24
CA GLN A 88 -13.68 -13.04 17.18
C GLN A 88 -12.39 -12.22 17.23
N MET A 89 -12.47 -10.91 17.51
CA MET A 89 -11.29 -10.07 17.71
C MET A 89 -10.39 -10.58 18.84
N ARG A 90 -10.99 -11.01 19.96
CA ARG A 90 -10.23 -11.60 21.08
C ARG A 90 -9.56 -12.92 20.68
N LYS A 91 -10.26 -13.77 19.91
CA LYS A 91 -9.69 -15.02 19.39
C LYS A 91 -8.51 -14.77 18.45
N VAL A 92 -8.63 -13.82 17.51
CA VAL A 92 -7.52 -13.39 16.65
C VAL A 92 -6.32 -12.99 17.49
N GLY A 93 -6.51 -12.09 18.47
CA GLY A 93 -5.43 -11.60 19.31
C GLY A 93 -4.75 -12.66 20.17
N ALA A 94 -5.47 -13.73 20.53
CA ALA A 94 -4.94 -14.82 21.36
C ALA A 94 -4.28 -15.95 20.55
N CYS A 95 -4.73 -16.19 19.31
CA CYS A 95 -4.38 -17.41 18.58
C CYS A 95 -2.96 -17.42 17.98
N GLY A 96 -2.30 -16.26 17.93
CA GLY A 96 -0.94 -16.13 17.43
C GLY A 96 -0.79 -16.21 15.91
N CYS A 97 -1.87 -16.04 15.13
CA CYS A 97 -1.77 -15.92 13.69
C CYS A 97 -0.88 -14.72 13.28
N ASP A 98 -0.19 -14.82 12.15
CA ASP A 98 0.70 -13.77 11.65
C ASP A 98 -0.04 -12.68 10.88
N GLU A 99 -1.20 -13.00 10.29
CA GLU A 99 -2.02 -12.05 9.56
C GLU A 99 -3.49 -12.49 9.48
N VAL A 100 -4.38 -11.53 9.27
CA VAL A 100 -5.80 -11.75 9.01
C VAL A 100 -6.20 -11.12 7.68
N LEU A 101 -6.91 -11.88 6.86
CA LEU A 101 -7.60 -11.42 5.66
C LEU A 101 -9.10 -11.41 5.92
N VAL A 102 -9.77 -10.31 5.54
CA VAL A 102 -11.23 -10.20 5.61
C VAL A 102 -11.79 -10.52 4.24
N ALA A 103 -12.61 -11.57 4.16
CA ALA A 103 -13.34 -11.91 2.95
C ALA A 103 -14.57 -10.99 2.77
N PRO A 104 -14.89 -10.58 1.54
CA PRO A 104 -14.18 -10.88 0.30
C PRO A 104 -12.90 -10.04 0.19
N MET A 105 -11.84 -10.68 -0.29
CA MET A 105 -10.54 -10.03 -0.54
C MET A 105 -10.20 -10.08 -2.02
N SER A 106 -9.41 -9.12 -2.48
CA SER A 106 -8.91 -9.12 -3.86
C SER A 106 -7.76 -10.12 -4.04
N ALA A 107 -7.49 -10.46 -5.32
CA ALA A 107 -6.34 -11.28 -5.67
C ALA A 107 -5.00 -10.63 -5.26
N ASP A 108 -4.92 -9.30 -5.32
CA ASP A 108 -3.70 -8.56 -4.99
C ASP A 108 -3.50 -8.50 -3.46
N GLU A 109 -4.56 -8.30 -2.67
CA GLU A 109 -4.49 -8.39 -1.20
C GLU A 109 -3.99 -9.75 -0.73
N LEU A 110 -4.55 -10.85 -1.27
CA LEU A 110 -4.08 -12.19 -0.97
C LEU A 110 -2.63 -12.40 -1.43
N TYR A 111 -2.26 -11.88 -2.61
CA TYR A 111 -0.90 -12.04 -3.14
C TYR A 111 0.12 -11.39 -2.22
N ASP A 112 -0.14 -10.15 -1.82
CA ASP A 112 0.79 -9.38 -0.98
C ASP A 112 0.93 -10.02 0.40
N VAL A 113 -0.17 -10.45 1.02
CA VAL A 113 -0.11 -11.17 2.30
C VAL A 113 0.75 -12.44 2.16
N VAL A 114 0.51 -13.27 1.13
CA VAL A 114 1.30 -14.50 0.92
C VAL A 114 2.78 -14.17 0.64
N ALA A 115 3.05 -13.15 -0.17
CA ALA A 115 4.40 -12.73 -0.52
C ALA A 115 5.18 -12.24 0.71
N ILE A 116 4.57 -11.41 1.57
CA ILE A 116 5.15 -10.92 2.83
C ILE A 116 5.54 -12.09 3.72
N GLN A 117 4.58 -12.99 3.96
CA GLN A 117 4.78 -14.12 4.88
C GLN A 117 5.86 -15.09 4.37
N LEU A 118 6.03 -15.21 3.05
CA LEU A 118 7.08 -16.03 2.44
C LEU A 118 8.39 -15.28 2.16
N GLY A 119 8.49 -13.99 2.48
CA GLY A 119 9.66 -13.16 2.14
C GLY A 119 9.92 -13.03 0.64
N LYS A 120 8.87 -13.08 -0.18
CA LYS A 120 8.92 -12.96 -1.65
C LYS A 120 8.68 -11.51 -2.09
N PRO A 121 9.13 -11.11 -3.29
CA PRO A 121 8.84 -9.79 -3.85
C PRO A 121 7.33 -9.57 -4.04
N ARG A 122 6.84 -8.41 -3.59
CA ARG A 122 5.43 -8.00 -3.62
C ARG A 122 5.04 -7.33 -4.93
N ARG A 123 3.75 -7.23 -5.20
CA ARG A 123 3.24 -6.32 -6.25
C ARG A 123 3.25 -4.90 -5.69
N GLY A 124 3.56 -3.89 -6.51
CA GLY A 124 3.58 -2.49 -6.07
C GLY A 124 4.76 -2.07 -5.16
N ALA A 125 5.58 -3.00 -4.66
CA ALA A 125 6.93 -2.70 -4.14
C ALA A 125 7.95 -2.45 -5.28
N GLU A 126 7.45 -2.03 -6.43
CA GLU A 126 8.21 -1.72 -7.63
C GLU A 126 9.14 -0.56 -7.27
N ARG A 127 10.43 -0.83 -7.19
CA ARG A 127 11.42 0.23 -7.15
C ARG A 127 11.49 0.81 -8.54
N TYR A 128 11.41 2.13 -8.61
CA TYR A 128 11.59 2.84 -9.85
C TYR A 128 12.87 3.66 -9.76
N ARG A 129 13.64 3.64 -10.84
CA ARG A 129 14.68 4.63 -11.07
C ARG A 129 14.10 5.76 -11.90
N THR A 130 14.26 6.98 -11.40
CA THR A 130 13.87 8.19 -12.13
C THR A 130 15.10 8.88 -12.70
N GLU A 131 15.00 9.36 -13.93
CA GLU A 131 16.00 10.19 -14.59
C GLU A 131 15.30 11.37 -15.28
N ILE A 132 15.91 12.55 -15.24
CA ILE A 132 15.45 13.69 -16.02
C ILE A 132 16.24 13.75 -17.31
N LEU A 133 15.54 13.88 -18.43
CA LEU A 133 16.11 14.07 -19.75
C LEU A 133 15.85 15.51 -20.21
N SER A 134 16.84 16.12 -20.84
CA SER A 134 16.70 17.36 -21.61
C SER A 134 17.16 17.06 -23.04
N GLU A 135 16.30 17.30 -24.03
CA GLU A 135 16.58 16.98 -25.44
C GLU A 135 17.08 15.53 -25.65
N GLY A 136 16.51 14.59 -24.88
CA GLY A 136 16.86 13.15 -24.95
C GLY A 136 18.15 12.74 -24.24
N LYS A 137 18.85 13.66 -23.57
CA LYS A 137 20.08 13.37 -22.81
C LYS A 137 19.85 13.50 -21.30
N PRO A 138 20.52 12.69 -20.46
CA PRO A 138 20.46 12.83 -19.01
C PRO A 138 20.83 14.23 -18.54
N LEU A 139 19.99 14.81 -17.68
CA LEU A 139 20.18 16.07 -17.00
C LEU A 139 20.55 15.79 -15.54
N ASP A 140 21.62 16.41 -15.03
CA ASP A 140 21.98 16.33 -13.60
C ASP A 140 20.96 17.15 -12.78
N ALA A 141 19.88 16.49 -12.42
CA ALA A 141 18.75 17.05 -11.69
C ALA A 141 18.15 16.04 -10.72
N ILE A 142 17.58 16.55 -9.63
CA ILE A 142 16.91 15.76 -8.61
C ILE A 142 15.42 16.12 -8.66
N ILE A 143 14.55 15.09 -8.65
CA ILE A 143 13.11 15.29 -8.48
C ILE A 143 12.85 15.59 -7.01
N THR A 144 12.18 16.71 -6.75
CA THR A 144 11.81 17.17 -5.40
C THR A 144 10.31 17.13 -5.15
N ASN A 145 9.50 17.08 -6.21
CA ASN A 145 8.07 16.83 -6.14
C ASN A 145 7.64 16.18 -7.45
N LEU A 146 6.76 15.18 -7.38
CA LEU A 146 6.21 14.45 -8.51
C LEU A 146 4.70 14.34 -8.30
N SER A 147 3.92 14.63 -9.33
CA SER A 147 2.45 14.53 -9.30
C SER A 147 1.95 13.96 -10.63
N VAL A 148 0.63 13.83 -10.79
CA VAL A 148 0.04 13.47 -12.08
C VAL A 148 0.01 14.65 -13.06
N ASP A 149 0.17 15.88 -12.60
CA ASP A 149 0.07 17.08 -13.46
C ASP A 149 1.43 17.65 -13.85
N GLY A 150 2.47 17.33 -13.07
CA GLY A 150 3.81 17.83 -13.30
C GLY A 150 4.86 17.36 -12.32
N VAL A 151 6.05 17.91 -12.48
CA VAL A 151 7.25 17.61 -11.70
C VAL A 151 7.96 18.89 -11.28
N ARG A 152 8.47 18.90 -10.06
CA ARG A 152 9.41 19.92 -9.59
C ARG A 152 10.79 19.31 -9.47
N ILE A 153 11.77 19.89 -10.16
CA ILE A 153 13.15 19.43 -10.15
C ILE A 153 14.11 20.52 -9.67
N VAL A 154 15.25 20.10 -9.17
CA VAL A 154 16.41 20.95 -8.89
C VAL A 154 17.56 20.48 -9.77
N SER A 155 17.90 21.26 -10.80
CA SER A 155 18.99 20.98 -11.72
C SER A 155 20.27 21.70 -11.30
N LYS A 156 21.43 21.05 -11.49
CA LYS A 156 22.75 21.69 -11.35
C LYS A 156 23.16 22.50 -12.59
N THR A 157 22.40 22.38 -13.66
CA THR A 157 22.59 23.12 -14.90
C THR A 157 21.45 24.13 -15.10
N PRO A 158 21.69 25.25 -15.79
CA PRO A 158 20.63 26.15 -16.22
C PRO A 158 19.59 25.43 -17.07
N VAL A 159 18.32 25.64 -16.76
CA VAL A 159 17.18 25.19 -17.56
C VAL A 159 16.35 26.43 -17.86
N ALA A 160 16.03 26.65 -19.14
CA ALA A 160 15.22 27.78 -19.55
C ALA A 160 13.73 27.48 -19.36
N GLU A 161 12.94 28.52 -19.11
CA GLU A 161 11.48 28.42 -19.21
C GLU A 161 11.08 28.05 -20.64
N GLY A 162 10.09 27.18 -20.77
CA GLY A 162 9.66 26.59 -22.05
C GLY A 162 10.50 25.41 -22.54
N ALA A 163 11.59 25.04 -21.85
CA ALA A 163 12.42 23.90 -22.24
C ALA A 163 11.63 22.57 -22.24
N THR A 164 11.90 21.74 -23.25
CA THR A 164 11.35 20.39 -23.36
C THR A 164 12.20 19.42 -22.54
N LEU A 165 11.55 18.77 -21.58
CA LEU A 165 12.13 17.77 -20.70
C LEU A 165 11.40 16.44 -20.86
N ALA A 166 11.95 15.37 -20.28
CA ALA A 166 11.20 14.16 -20.02
C ALA A 166 11.58 13.58 -18.65
N VAL A 167 10.61 12.98 -17.97
CA VAL A 167 10.85 12.16 -16.77
C VAL A 167 10.85 10.71 -17.21
N ARG A 168 12.03 10.09 -17.22
CA ARG A 168 12.19 8.67 -17.47
C ARG A 168 11.99 7.91 -16.18
N ILE A 169 11.04 6.99 -16.16
CA ILE A 169 10.72 6.14 -15.03
C ILE A 169 10.99 4.70 -15.44
N THR A 170 11.97 4.06 -14.81
CA THR A 170 12.38 2.68 -15.10
C THR A 170 12.00 1.78 -13.93
N PRO A 171 11.02 0.89 -14.11
CA PRO A 171 10.73 -0.16 -13.14
C PRO A 171 11.92 -1.12 -13.00
N GLU A 172 12.31 -1.48 -11.78
CA GLU A 172 13.38 -2.46 -11.53
C GLU A 172 12.96 -3.90 -11.84
N ASP A 173 11.67 -4.16 -12.09
CA ASP A 173 11.13 -5.48 -12.43
C ASP A 173 11.29 -5.86 -13.91
N GLY A 174 11.88 -4.98 -14.73
CA GLY A 174 12.18 -5.21 -16.13
C GLY A 174 11.04 -4.94 -17.10
N THR A 175 9.91 -4.36 -16.67
CA THR A 175 8.76 -4.01 -17.53
C THR A 175 9.02 -2.88 -18.55
N GLY A 176 10.25 -2.35 -18.57
CA GLY A 176 10.72 -1.36 -19.54
C GLY A 176 10.42 0.07 -19.10
N ALA A 177 11.32 0.99 -19.45
CA ALA A 177 11.21 2.38 -19.07
C ALA A 177 10.04 3.10 -19.77
N VAL A 178 9.47 4.08 -19.07
CA VAL A 178 8.45 5.00 -19.59
C VAL A 178 9.03 6.41 -19.56
N ASP A 179 9.05 7.07 -20.72
CA ASP A 179 9.50 8.46 -20.85
C ASP A 179 8.27 9.36 -20.89
N ILE A 180 8.12 10.19 -19.87
CA ILE A 180 6.98 11.09 -19.71
C ILE A 180 7.40 12.49 -20.17
N PRO A 181 6.90 13.00 -21.32
CA PRO A 181 7.25 14.33 -21.80
C PRO A 181 6.78 15.41 -20.82
N ALA A 182 7.65 16.39 -20.56
CA ALA A 182 7.36 17.51 -19.68
C ALA A 182 7.82 18.83 -20.30
N LYS A 183 7.17 19.93 -19.93
CA LYS A 183 7.53 21.27 -20.39
C LYS A 183 7.78 22.18 -19.19
N ALA A 184 8.95 22.81 -19.14
CA ALA A 184 9.26 23.78 -18.09
C ALA A 184 8.31 24.98 -18.19
N VAL A 185 7.45 25.17 -17.18
CA VAL A 185 6.47 26.27 -17.13
C VAL A 185 6.99 27.47 -16.35
N TRP A 186 7.92 27.25 -15.41
CA TRP A 186 8.64 28.32 -14.73
C TRP A 186 10.01 27.81 -14.28
N THR A 187 10.97 28.74 -14.16
CA THR A 187 12.33 28.45 -13.70
C THR A 187 12.81 29.52 -12.73
N GLN A 188 13.55 29.13 -11.71
CA GLN A 188 14.11 30.05 -10.71
C GLN A 188 15.56 29.68 -10.43
N ALA A 189 16.47 30.63 -10.62
CA ALA A 189 17.85 30.48 -10.20
C ALA A 189 17.93 30.46 -8.67
N ALA A 190 18.62 29.47 -8.12
CA ALA A 190 18.95 29.35 -6.72
C ALA A 190 20.47 29.34 -6.56
N THR A 191 21.00 30.20 -5.68
CA THR A 191 22.40 30.19 -5.30
C THR A 191 22.61 29.10 -4.24
N SER A 192 23.51 28.15 -4.49
CA SER A 192 23.90 27.20 -3.45
C SER A 192 24.87 27.87 -2.47
N SER A 193 24.76 27.51 -1.19
CA SER A 193 25.75 27.85 -0.15
C SER A 193 27.15 27.33 -0.44
N SER A 194 27.28 26.41 -1.40
CA SER A 194 28.53 25.79 -1.87
C SER A 194 29.07 26.35 -3.20
N GLY A 195 28.51 27.45 -3.73
CA GLY A 195 29.03 28.14 -4.92
C GLY A 195 28.64 27.54 -6.28
N GLY A 196 27.73 26.57 -6.33
CA GLY A 196 27.21 26.00 -7.57
C GLY A 196 25.91 26.67 -8.03
N HIS A 197 25.73 26.84 -9.34
CA HIS A 197 24.45 27.23 -9.92
C HIS A 197 23.44 26.10 -9.72
N LYS A 198 22.25 26.43 -9.20
CA LYS A 198 21.10 25.54 -9.18
C LYS A 198 19.93 26.23 -9.86
N THR A 199 19.15 25.46 -10.60
CA THR A 199 17.89 25.93 -11.18
C THR A 199 16.77 25.09 -10.62
N VAL A 200 15.82 25.73 -9.93
CA VAL A 200 14.55 25.10 -9.57
C VAL A 200 13.62 25.26 -10.75
N VAL A 201 13.02 24.15 -11.19
CA VAL A 201 12.14 24.13 -12.36
C VAL A 201 10.83 23.49 -11.96
N GLY A 202 9.72 24.14 -12.29
CA GLY A 202 8.41 23.50 -12.36
C GLY A 202 8.13 23.15 -13.82
N ALA A 203 7.82 21.88 -14.08
CA ALA A 203 7.43 21.42 -15.40
C ALA A 203 6.07 20.72 -15.35
N GLU A 204 5.23 21.02 -16.33
CA GLU A 204 3.93 20.37 -16.51
C GLU A 204 4.04 19.16 -17.44
N TYR A 205 3.10 18.24 -17.35
CA TYR A 205 2.92 17.14 -18.32
C TYR A 205 1.82 17.50 -19.33
N PRO A 206 2.16 18.04 -20.52
CA PRO A 206 1.16 18.55 -21.44
C PRO A 206 0.29 17.44 -22.05
N ASN A 207 0.84 16.23 -22.21
CA ASN A 207 0.15 15.07 -22.76
C ASN A 207 0.61 13.80 -22.04
N LEU A 208 -0.24 13.27 -21.16
CA LEU A 208 -0.03 11.99 -20.48
C LEU A 208 -0.80 10.89 -21.17
N ASP A 209 -0.07 9.87 -21.65
CA ASP A 209 -0.70 8.62 -22.09
C ASP A 209 -1.13 7.77 -20.89
N GLU A 210 -1.95 6.75 -21.15
CA GLU A 210 -2.54 5.92 -20.09
C GLU A 210 -1.48 5.15 -19.30
N ARG A 211 -0.41 4.68 -19.98
CA ARG A 211 0.68 3.94 -19.32
C ARG A 211 1.47 4.85 -18.38
N ALA A 212 1.78 6.07 -18.80
CA ALA A 212 2.45 7.07 -17.98
C ALA A 212 1.58 7.48 -16.78
N ARG A 213 0.27 7.62 -16.99
CA ARG A 213 -0.70 7.91 -15.92
C ARG A 213 -0.73 6.78 -14.88
N GLU A 214 -0.78 5.52 -15.31
CA GLU A 214 -0.74 4.37 -14.40
C GLU A 214 0.56 4.32 -13.59
N VAL A 215 1.71 4.58 -14.22
CA VAL A 215 3.01 4.59 -13.54
C VAL A 215 3.11 5.76 -12.54
N LEU A 216 2.71 6.97 -12.93
CA LEU A 216 2.70 8.11 -12.01
C LEU A 216 1.75 7.89 -10.84
N ALA A 217 0.55 7.35 -11.08
CA ALA A 217 -0.40 7.06 -10.02
C ALA A 217 0.15 6.06 -8.98
N ARG A 218 1.02 5.13 -9.39
CA ARG A 218 1.72 4.21 -8.48
C ARG A 218 2.83 4.90 -7.67
N LEU A 219 3.46 5.93 -8.23
CA LEU A 219 4.55 6.68 -7.60
C LEU A 219 4.07 7.82 -6.70
N THR A 220 2.90 8.40 -6.98
CA THR A 220 2.35 9.55 -6.27
C THR A 220 1.36 9.09 -5.21
N GLN A 221 1.87 8.53 -4.11
CA GLN A 221 1.06 8.04 -2.97
C GLN A 221 0.35 9.18 -2.20
N TRP A 222 0.77 10.42 -2.41
CA TRP A 222 0.12 11.58 -1.84
C TRP A 222 0.31 12.82 -2.70
N GLU A 223 -0.58 13.79 -2.48
CA GLU A 223 -0.50 15.13 -3.01
C GLU A 223 -0.64 16.14 -1.87
N ILE A 224 0.26 17.11 -1.79
CA ILE A 224 0.28 18.11 -0.72
C ILE A 224 -0.13 19.47 -1.31
N VAL A 225 -1.23 20.02 -0.79
CA VAL A 225 -1.76 21.32 -1.17
C VAL A 225 -1.65 22.25 0.03
N HIS A 226 -0.89 23.34 -0.12
CA HIS A 226 -0.74 24.36 0.92
C HIS A 226 -1.84 25.41 0.77
N GLU A 227 -2.77 25.44 1.72
CA GLU A 227 -3.80 26.47 1.83
C GLU A 227 -3.39 27.52 2.88
N THR A 228 -4.09 28.66 2.92
CA THR A 228 -3.71 29.83 3.72
C THR A 228 -3.61 29.56 5.23
N GLN A 229 -4.30 28.54 5.74
CA GLN A 229 -4.38 28.22 7.18
C GLN A 229 -4.21 26.72 7.50
N ARG A 230 -4.20 25.87 6.48
CA ARG A 230 -4.18 24.40 6.60
C ARG A 230 -3.34 23.79 5.48
N ILE A 231 -2.82 22.60 5.72
CA ILE A 231 -2.16 21.79 4.71
C ILE A 231 -3.11 20.65 4.37
N ARG A 232 -3.61 20.60 3.14
CA ARG A 232 -4.41 19.48 2.69
C ARG A 232 -3.50 18.42 2.08
N VAL A 233 -3.65 17.18 2.51
CA VAL A 233 -2.88 16.03 2.04
C VAL A 233 -3.85 15.02 1.48
N VAL A 234 -3.84 14.82 0.16
CA VAL A 234 -4.65 13.80 -0.50
C VAL A 234 -3.84 12.52 -0.55
N LEU A 235 -4.24 11.51 0.22
CA LEU A 235 -3.60 10.21 0.23
C LEU A 235 -4.25 9.28 -0.80
N LYS A 236 -3.41 8.60 -1.58
CA LYS A 236 -3.81 7.83 -2.75
C LYS A 236 -3.21 6.43 -2.71
N GLY A 237 -3.95 5.47 -3.24
CA GLY A 237 -3.49 4.10 -3.42
C GLY A 237 -3.54 3.29 -2.15
N ASP A 238 -2.55 2.42 -1.97
CA ASP A 238 -2.59 1.37 -0.97
C ASP A 238 -1.56 1.68 0.13
N PHE A 239 -1.98 1.57 1.39
CA PHE A 239 -1.09 1.73 2.52
C PHE A 239 -0.54 0.36 2.88
N THR A 240 0.74 0.19 2.58
CA THR A 240 1.48 -1.04 2.83
C THR A 240 2.81 -0.69 3.49
N GLU A 241 3.61 -1.68 3.83
CA GLU A 241 4.99 -1.48 4.30
C GLU A 241 5.92 -0.84 3.25
N ALA A 242 5.51 -0.74 1.98
CA ALA A 242 6.23 0.04 0.97
C ALA A 242 5.88 1.55 1.02
N THR A 243 4.81 1.92 1.73
CA THR A 243 4.37 3.31 1.83
C THR A 243 5.30 4.08 2.78
N ARG A 244 5.95 5.12 2.25
CA ARG A 244 7.00 5.89 2.96
C ARG A 244 6.45 7.15 3.61
N PHE A 245 5.56 6.99 4.59
CA PHE A 245 4.96 8.13 5.29
C PHE A 245 5.97 9.07 5.98
N ASP A 246 7.18 8.59 6.26
CA ASP A 246 8.27 9.42 6.78
C ASP A 246 8.64 10.58 5.85
N GLU A 247 8.41 10.44 4.54
CA GLU A 247 8.63 11.51 3.56
C GLU A 247 7.66 12.69 3.76
N LEU A 248 6.49 12.47 4.36
CA LEU A 248 5.54 13.53 4.68
C LEU A 248 5.99 14.38 5.88
N LEU A 249 6.78 13.84 6.81
CA LEU A 249 7.07 14.46 8.12
C LEU A 249 7.49 15.93 8.03
N HIS A 250 8.36 16.26 7.08
CA HIS A 250 8.92 17.60 6.91
C HIS A 250 7.88 18.63 6.44
N SER A 251 6.84 18.18 5.76
CA SER A 251 5.75 19.02 5.25
C SER A 251 4.61 19.16 6.27
N MET A 252 4.56 18.32 7.30
CA MET A 252 3.44 18.21 8.23
C MET A 252 3.60 19.12 9.45
N VAL A 253 3.60 20.43 9.22
CA VAL A 253 3.72 21.45 10.27
C VAL A 253 2.46 22.33 10.31
N GLY A 254 1.79 22.41 11.47
CA GLY A 254 0.57 23.20 11.62
C GLY A 254 -0.70 22.34 11.58
N ARG A 255 -1.81 22.88 11.05
CA ARG A 255 -3.07 22.13 10.91
C ARG A 255 -3.09 21.38 9.58
N VAL A 256 -3.53 20.12 9.60
CA VAL A 256 -3.49 19.23 8.43
C VAL A 256 -4.85 18.60 8.18
N ASP A 257 -5.31 18.62 6.94
CA ASP A 257 -6.52 17.93 6.49
C ASP A 257 -6.12 16.75 5.61
N PHE A 258 -6.34 15.54 6.08
CA PHE A 258 -6.09 14.32 5.30
C PHE A 258 -7.35 13.98 4.50
N ASP A 259 -7.24 14.05 3.17
CA ASP A 259 -8.26 13.52 2.26
C ASP A 259 -7.92 12.06 1.95
N MET A 260 -8.86 11.19 2.33
CA MET A 260 -8.69 9.75 2.36
C MET A 260 -9.50 9.04 1.28
N ALA A 261 -10.13 9.79 0.35
CA ALA A 261 -11.07 9.24 -0.62
C ALA A 261 -10.44 8.21 -1.54
N GLN A 262 -9.14 8.38 -1.84
CA GLN A 262 -8.41 7.58 -2.81
C GLN A 262 -7.55 6.48 -2.14
N VAL A 263 -7.68 6.29 -0.82
CA VAL A 263 -7.08 5.16 -0.12
C VAL A 263 -7.88 3.90 -0.44
N ARG A 264 -7.30 2.98 -1.20
CA ARG A 264 -8.02 1.79 -1.70
C ARG A 264 -7.81 0.57 -0.82
N TYR A 265 -6.72 0.53 -0.07
CA TYR A 265 -6.37 -0.60 0.78
C TYR A 265 -5.42 -0.18 1.91
N MET A 266 -5.47 -0.92 3.02
CA MET A 266 -4.57 -0.74 4.16
C MET A 266 -4.30 -2.12 4.79
N ASN A 267 -3.05 -2.59 4.73
CA ASN A 267 -2.65 -3.81 5.44
C ASN A 267 -2.12 -3.50 6.86
N SER A 268 -1.85 -4.54 7.66
CA SER A 268 -1.40 -4.40 9.05
C SER A 268 -0.09 -3.58 9.19
N LEU A 269 0.88 -3.77 8.29
CA LEU A 269 2.15 -3.07 8.33
C LEU A 269 2.05 -1.61 7.87
N GLY A 270 1.24 -1.34 6.84
CA GLY A 270 0.93 0.01 6.38
C GLY A 270 0.15 0.80 7.42
N VAL A 271 -0.81 0.17 8.10
CA VAL A 271 -1.50 0.72 9.28
C VAL A 271 -0.48 1.08 10.35
N ARG A 272 0.45 0.18 10.68
CA ARG A 272 1.47 0.44 11.69
C ARG A 272 2.36 1.64 11.31
N ALA A 273 2.88 1.66 10.08
CA ALA A 273 3.71 2.75 9.58
C ALA A 273 2.96 4.09 9.59
N TRP A 274 1.68 4.07 9.20
CA TRP A 274 0.78 5.22 9.27
C TRP A 274 0.61 5.74 10.70
N CYS A 275 0.35 4.85 11.67
CA CYS A 275 0.22 5.23 13.08
C CYS A 275 1.54 5.78 13.65
N GLU A 276 2.67 5.18 13.29
CA GLU A 276 4.01 5.67 13.66
C GLU A 276 4.28 7.07 13.09
N PHE A 277 3.91 7.31 11.83
CA PHE A 277 3.95 8.64 11.22
C PHE A 277 3.10 9.66 11.97
N LEU A 278 1.82 9.37 12.24
CA LEU A 278 0.93 10.31 12.95
C LEU A 278 1.45 10.67 14.35
N ARG A 279 2.12 9.72 15.03
CA ARG A 279 2.77 9.95 16.33
C ARG A 279 4.01 10.83 16.21
N ALA A 280 4.81 10.64 15.16
CA ALA A 280 6.08 11.35 14.98
C ALA A 280 5.91 12.74 14.35
N ALA A 281 4.86 12.94 13.54
CA ALA A 281 4.65 14.18 12.80
C ALA A 281 4.32 15.35 13.74
N PRO A 282 5.01 16.51 13.62
CA PRO A 282 4.81 17.69 14.47
C PRO A 282 3.54 18.48 14.08
N ILE A 283 2.42 17.78 13.93
CA ILE A 283 1.12 18.33 13.53
C ILE A 283 0.48 18.99 14.76
N GLN A 284 -0.08 20.20 14.61
CA GLN A 284 -0.77 20.88 15.71
C GLN A 284 -2.18 20.31 15.93
N GLY A 285 -2.86 19.93 14.85
CA GLY A 285 -4.14 19.21 14.84
C GLY A 285 -4.47 18.74 13.44
N TYR A 286 -5.21 17.63 13.31
CA TYR A 286 -5.57 17.09 12.02
C TYR A 286 -6.97 16.49 11.96
N GLU A 287 -7.57 16.60 10.78
CA GLU A 287 -8.91 16.10 10.45
C GLU A 287 -8.82 15.12 9.26
N PHE A 288 -9.72 14.13 9.24
CA PHE A 288 -9.85 13.16 8.16
C PHE A 288 -11.13 13.38 7.39
N HIS A 289 -11.00 13.63 6.10
CA HIS A 289 -12.11 13.91 5.19
C HIS A 289 -12.25 12.76 4.18
N ALA A 290 -13.49 12.49 3.79
CA ALA A 290 -13.86 11.51 2.77
C ALA A 290 -13.20 10.14 3.00
N CYS A 291 -13.17 9.67 4.26
CA CYS A 291 -12.56 8.40 4.63
C CYS A 291 -13.13 7.24 3.84
N SER A 292 -12.30 6.58 3.03
CA SER A 292 -12.68 5.39 2.28
C SER A 292 -13.10 4.24 3.20
N VAL A 293 -13.91 3.30 2.67
CA VAL A 293 -14.33 2.11 3.41
C VAL A 293 -13.14 1.33 4.00
N PRO A 294 -12.03 1.07 3.25
CA PRO A 294 -10.83 0.46 3.82
C PRO A 294 -10.26 1.20 5.03
N PHE A 295 -10.17 2.54 4.98
CA PHE A 295 -9.69 3.33 6.10
C PHE A 295 -10.60 3.21 7.31
N VAL A 296 -11.92 3.32 7.11
CA VAL A 296 -12.91 3.23 8.19
C VAL A 296 -12.85 1.85 8.87
N LEU A 297 -12.72 0.78 8.09
CA LEU A 297 -12.59 -0.58 8.63
C LEU A 297 -11.34 -0.71 9.50
N GLN A 298 -10.17 -0.24 9.05
CA GLN A 298 -8.96 -0.25 9.88
C GLN A 298 -9.10 0.63 11.12
N ALA A 299 -9.66 1.84 10.98
CA ALA A 299 -9.91 2.75 12.08
C ALA A 299 -10.86 2.18 13.14
N SER A 300 -11.82 1.35 12.73
CA SER A 300 -12.73 0.64 13.66
C SER A 300 -12.06 -0.50 14.42
N MET A 301 -10.97 -1.05 13.89
CA MET A 301 -10.23 -2.17 14.51
C MET A 301 -9.06 -1.68 15.36
N VAL A 302 -8.44 -0.57 14.96
CA VAL A 302 -7.22 -0.02 15.56
C VAL A 302 -7.42 1.48 15.79
N GLU A 303 -7.64 1.87 17.06
CA GLU A 303 -7.91 3.26 17.45
C GLU A 303 -6.77 4.22 17.03
N ASP A 304 -5.53 3.74 17.07
CA ASP A 304 -4.33 4.49 16.67
C ASP A 304 -4.33 4.95 15.20
N VAL A 305 -5.15 4.36 14.32
CA VAL A 305 -5.27 4.76 12.91
C VAL A 305 -5.77 6.20 12.78
N VAL A 306 -6.66 6.63 13.69
CA VAL A 306 -7.11 8.03 13.77
C VAL A 306 -6.21 8.82 14.71
N GLY A 307 -5.61 8.16 15.72
CA GLY A 307 -4.77 8.80 16.71
C GLY A 307 -5.53 9.89 17.46
N ARG A 308 -4.96 11.10 17.54
CA ARG A 308 -5.61 12.28 18.15
C ARG A 308 -6.44 13.13 17.19
N GLY A 309 -6.64 12.66 15.96
CA GLY A 309 -7.36 13.39 14.92
C GLY A 309 -8.88 13.26 15.07
N THR A 310 -9.61 13.89 14.15
CA THR A 310 -11.08 13.76 14.08
C THR A 310 -11.51 13.36 12.68
N VAL A 311 -12.37 12.34 12.57
CA VAL A 311 -13.01 11.98 11.29
C VAL A 311 -14.20 12.91 11.06
N THR A 312 -14.15 13.72 10.00
CA THR A 312 -15.19 14.69 9.67
C THR A 312 -16.17 14.16 8.63
N SER A 313 -15.71 13.31 7.71
CA SER A 313 -16.56 12.61 6.74
C SER A 313 -15.97 11.27 6.32
N PHE A 314 -16.85 10.31 6.03
CA PHE A 314 -16.48 8.96 5.64
C PHE A 314 -17.50 8.31 4.71
N PHE A 315 -17.06 7.36 3.90
CA PHE A 315 -17.91 6.49 3.10
C PHE A 315 -18.32 5.28 3.96
N ALA A 316 -19.62 5.09 4.13
CA ALA A 316 -20.17 3.90 4.76
C ALA A 316 -20.64 2.93 3.67
N PRO A 317 -20.35 1.62 3.77
CA PRO A 317 -21.01 0.63 2.92
C PRO A 317 -22.51 0.66 3.23
N TYR A 318 -23.30 1.14 2.26
CA TYR A 318 -24.76 1.15 2.36
C TYR A 318 -25.28 -0.17 1.82
N HIS A 319 -26.06 -0.90 2.63
CA HIS A 319 -26.80 -2.08 2.18
C HIS A 319 -28.28 -1.70 2.06
N CYS A 320 -28.80 -1.79 0.84
CA CYS A 320 -30.20 -1.55 0.55
C CYS A 320 -30.99 -2.84 0.73
N SER A 321 -31.79 -2.93 1.79
CA SER A 321 -32.64 -4.09 2.06
C SER A 321 -33.69 -4.38 0.98
N THR A 322 -33.96 -3.43 0.10
CA THR A 322 -34.95 -3.55 -0.98
C THR A 322 -34.37 -4.17 -2.26
N CYS A 323 -33.11 -3.89 -2.58
CA CYS A 323 -32.45 -4.42 -3.78
C CYS A 323 -31.25 -5.33 -3.51
N ASP A 324 -30.96 -5.60 -2.24
CA ASP A 324 -29.86 -6.45 -1.76
C ASP A 324 -28.48 -6.06 -2.31
N HIS A 325 -28.27 -4.75 -2.46
CA HIS A 325 -27.02 -4.14 -2.95
C HIS A 325 -26.38 -3.29 -1.86
#